data_AF-A0A1S4C355-F1
#
_entry.id   AF-A0A1S4C355-F1
#
_cell.length_a   1.000
_cell.length_b   1.000
_cell.length_c   1.000
_cell.angle_alpha   90.00
_cell.angle_beta   90.00
_cell.angle_gamma   90.00
#
_symmetry.space_group_name_H-M   'P 1'
#
loop_
_entity.id
_entity.type
_entity.pdbx_description
1 polymer ?
#
loop_
_entity_poly.entity_id
_entity_poly.type
_entity_poly.pdbx_seq_one_letter_code
_entity_poly.pdbx_strand_id
1 'polypeptide(L)'
;MAGISIHYLPFNSKFTLPIPRPSISRSIKASVSSQPRKTRRRKQTQQQQQLKTAEDDGSMASGTEKVLRLVFMEELMKRARNADSKGVSQVIYDMIAAGLSPGPRSFHGFVVSHVLNRDNDGAMHALRRELSEGLRPLHETFLALVRLFGAKGLATRGLEILAAMEKLKYDIRQAWLVLVEELVRSNHLEDANKVFLKGAEGGLRATDEIYDLLIEQDCKVGDHSNALTIAYEMEAAGRMASTFHFNCLLSVQATCGIPEIAFATFENMEYGEDHMKPDTETYNWVIQAYTRAESYDRVQDVAELLGMMVEDHKRVQPNFVG
;
A
#
# COMPACT_ATOMS: atom_id res chain seq x y z
N MET A 1 -34.37 14.25 -18.04
CA MET A 1 -33.58 14.14 -16.79
C MET A 1 -33.79 12.72 -16.27
N ALA A 2 -32.78 11.86 -16.41
CA ALA A 2 -32.84 10.48 -15.95
C ALA A 2 -32.57 10.45 -14.44
N GLY A 3 -33.52 9.94 -13.66
CA GLY A 3 -33.37 9.74 -12.23
C GLY A 3 -32.47 8.54 -11.96
N ILE A 4 -31.45 8.74 -11.14
CA ILE A 4 -30.62 7.66 -10.61
C ILE A 4 -31.30 7.18 -9.33
N SER A 5 -31.97 6.02 -9.39
CA SER A 5 -32.45 5.31 -8.21
C SER A 5 -31.27 4.66 -7.50
N ILE A 6 -30.87 5.20 -6.36
CA ILE A 6 -29.96 4.55 -5.43
C ILE A 6 -30.81 3.61 -4.56
N HIS A 7 -30.76 2.31 -4.87
CA HIS A 7 -31.31 1.28 -4.01
C HIS A 7 -30.36 1.06 -2.83
N TYR A 8 -30.76 1.51 -1.64
CA TYR A 8 -30.10 1.17 -0.38
C TYR A 8 -30.39 -0.29 -0.03
N LEU A 9 -29.34 -1.10 0.12
CA LEU A 9 -29.44 -2.44 0.70
C LEU A 9 -29.26 -2.33 2.23
N PRO A 10 -30.06 -3.06 3.03
CA PRO A 10 -29.85 -3.14 4.47
C PRO A 10 -28.58 -3.93 4.81
N PHE A 11 -27.89 -3.50 5.86
CA PHE A 11 -26.75 -4.14 6.49
C PHE A 11 -27.08 -5.61 6.80
N ASN A 12 -26.29 -6.58 6.33
CA ASN A 12 -26.58 -8.01 6.53
C ASN A 12 -25.28 -8.77 6.91
N SER A 13 -25.15 -9.11 8.19
CA SER A 13 -23.94 -9.60 8.88
C SER A 13 -23.84 -11.13 8.99
N LYS A 14 -23.96 -11.90 7.89
CA LYS A 14 -23.84 -13.37 7.95
C LYS A 14 -22.75 -13.95 7.05
N PHE A 15 -21.53 -14.08 7.57
CA PHE A 15 -20.54 -15.05 7.08
C PHE A 15 -19.71 -15.65 8.23
N THR A 16 -19.89 -16.94 8.49
CA THR A 16 -18.99 -17.75 9.33
C THR A 16 -18.16 -18.68 8.44
N LEU A 17 -16.83 -18.70 8.62
CA LEU A 17 -15.90 -19.57 7.89
C LEU A 17 -15.51 -20.81 8.73
N PRO A 18 -15.38 -22.02 8.14
CA PRO A 18 -14.93 -23.21 8.84
C PRO A 18 -13.40 -23.41 8.81
N ILE A 19 -12.85 -23.94 9.90
CA ILE A 19 -11.42 -24.21 10.16
C ILE A 19 -10.94 -25.49 9.44
N PRO A 20 -9.74 -25.54 8.82
CA PRO A 20 -9.16 -26.78 8.30
C PRO A 20 -8.17 -27.47 9.28
N ARG A 21 -8.20 -28.81 9.31
CA ARG A 21 -7.24 -29.68 10.03
C ARG A 21 -6.01 -30.01 9.15
N PRO A 22 -4.82 -30.31 9.73
CA PRO A 22 -3.61 -30.56 8.95
C PRO A 22 -3.44 -32.05 8.56
N SER A 23 -2.90 -32.30 7.37
CA SER A 23 -2.51 -33.65 6.89
C SER A 23 -0.99 -33.80 6.77
N ILE A 24 -0.53 -34.97 7.19
CA ILE A 24 0.85 -35.41 7.45
C ILE A 24 1.64 -35.70 6.15
N SER A 25 2.95 -35.45 6.22
CA SER A 25 3.98 -35.68 5.21
C SER A 25 4.35 -37.16 5.02
N ARG A 26 4.73 -37.55 3.79
CA ARG A 26 5.52 -38.77 3.54
C ARG A 26 6.60 -38.53 2.48
N SER A 27 7.85 -38.74 2.90
CA SER A 27 9.06 -38.83 2.08
C SER A 27 9.29 -40.28 1.66
N ILE A 28 9.73 -40.51 0.42
CA ILE A 28 10.26 -41.79 -0.04
C ILE A 28 11.64 -41.57 -0.65
N LYS A 29 12.66 -42.18 -0.02
CA LYS A 29 14.02 -42.37 -0.55
C LYS A 29 14.06 -43.62 -1.42
N ALA A 30 14.83 -43.59 -2.50
CA ALA A 30 15.23 -44.79 -3.24
C ALA A 30 16.76 -44.88 -3.35
N SER A 31 17.23 -46.10 -3.17
CA SER A 31 18.59 -46.54 -2.87
C SER A 31 19.40 -46.97 -4.09
N VAL A 32 20.72 -46.88 -3.91
CA VAL A 32 21.81 -47.26 -4.81
C VAL A 32 21.91 -48.78 -5.03
N SER A 33 22.34 -49.19 -6.22
CA SER A 33 23.05 -50.46 -6.44
C SER A 33 24.22 -50.24 -7.40
N SER A 34 25.38 -50.76 -7.03
CA SER A 34 26.68 -50.67 -7.70
C SER A 34 27.23 -52.08 -7.94
N GLN A 35 28.15 -52.23 -8.92
CA GLN A 35 29.31 -53.15 -9.01
C GLN A 35 29.72 -53.38 -10.50
N PRO A 36 30.94 -53.84 -10.84
CA PRO A 36 32.26 -53.32 -10.48
C PRO A 36 33.23 -53.19 -11.70
N ARG A 37 34.38 -52.55 -11.46
CA ARG A 37 35.47 -52.22 -12.41
C ARG A 37 36.37 -53.41 -12.79
N LYS A 38 36.90 -53.41 -14.03
CA LYS A 38 38.23 -53.96 -14.38
C LYS A 38 39.07 -52.99 -15.23
N THR A 39 40.08 -52.42 -14.56
CA THR A 39 41.48 -52.16 -14.99
C THR A 39 41.81 -51.86 -16.46
N ARG A 40 42.37 -50.66 -16.72
CA ARG A 40 43.61 -50.54 -17.53
C ARG A 40 44.40 -49.29 -17.14
N ARG A 41 45.30 -49.50 -16.18
CA ARG A 41 46.29 -48.59 -15.62
C ARG A 41 47.49 -48.52 -16.58
N ARG A 42 47.53 -47.52 -17.47
CA ARG A 42 48.74 -46.99 -18.17
C ARG A 42 48.34 -45.90 -19.15
N LYS A 43 47.96 -44.73 -18.60
CA LYS A 43 47.96 -43.40 -19.27
C LYS A 43 47.83 -42.26 -18.24
N GLN A 44 48.29 -42.48 -17.01
CA GLN A 44 48.34 -41.49 -15.93
C GLN A 44 49.80 -41.25 -15.56
N THR A 45 50.53 -40.48 -16.37
CA THR A 45 51.75 -39.81 -15.91
C THR A 45 52.09 -38.53 -16.69
N GLN A 46 51.18 -38.00 -17.52
CA GLN A 46 51.36 -36.70 -18.19
C GLN A 46 50.12 -35.79 -18.16
N GLN A 47 49.05 -36.15 -17.45
CA GLN A 47 47.82 -35.33 -17.35
C GLN A 47 47.49 -34.86 -15.92
N GLN A 48 48.41 -35.08 -14.96
CA GLN A 48 48.25 -34.67 -13.56
C GLN A 48 49.17 -33.50 -13.15
N GLN A 49 49.91 -32.91 -14.08
CA GLN A 49 50.69 -31.69 -13.87
C GLN A 49 50.13 -30.45 -14.58
N GLN A 50 49.01 -30.56 -15.30
CA GLN A 50 48.26 -29.42 -15.87
C GLN A 50 46.88 -29.19 -15.24
N LEU A 51 46.46 -30.02 -14.28
CA LEU A 51 45.17 -29.89 -13.58
C LEU A 51 45.29 -29.38 -12.13
N LYS A 52 46.48 -28.98 -11.69
CA LYS A 52 46.67 -28.29 -10.39
C LYS A 52 46.86 -26.77 -10.50
N THR A 53 46.91 -26.22 -11.71
CA THR A 53 46.99 -24.78 -11.96
C THR A 53 45.66 -24.15 -12.39
N ALA A 54 44.60 -24.94 -12.61
CA ALA A 54 43.30 -24.42 -13.05
C ALA A 54 42.22 -24.37 -11.95
N GLU A 55 42.39 -25.10 -10.84
CA GLU A 55 41.43 -25.08 -9.72
C GLU A 55 41.74 -24.00 -8.67
N ASP A 56 43.00 -23.55 -8.56
CA ASP A 56 43.37 -22.44 -7.65
C ASP A 56 43.07 -21.05 -8.26
N ASP A 57 43.28 -20.87 -9.57
CA ASP A 57 43.02 -19.61 -10.27
C ASP A 57 41.51 -19.26 -10.33
N GLY A 58 40.64 -20.26 -10.44
CA GLY A 58 39.18 -20.04 -10.42
C GLY A 58 38.64 -19.60 -9.06
N SER A 59 39.28 -20.01 -7.97
CA SER A 59 38.87 -19.62 -6.61
C SER A 59 39.33 -18.20 -6.27
N MET A 60 40.55 -17.85 -6.67
CA MET A 60 41.17 -16.54 -6.47
C MET A 60 40.58 -15.47 -7.40
N ALA A 61 40.31 -15.79 -8.66
CA ALA A 61 39.62 -14.89 -9.59
C ALA A 61 38.19 -14.58 -9.14
N SER A 62 37.47 -15.55 -8.58
CA SER A 62 36.16 -15.29 -7.94
C SER A 62 36.31 -14.44 -6.67
N GLY A 63 37.42 -14.60 -5.92
CA GLY A 63 37.73 -13.79 -4.75
C GLY A 63 38.01 -12.33 -5.08
N THR A 64 38.87 -12.08 -6.07
CA THR A 64 39.21 -10.72 -6.53
C THR A 64 38.02 -10.03 -7.20
N GLU A 65 37.21 -10.76 -7.98
CA GLU A 65 35.96 -10.24 -8.56
C GLU A 65 34.97 -9.81 -7.47
N LYS A 66 34.81 -10.62 -6.41
CA LYS A 66 33.93 -10.29 -5.27
C LYS A 66 34.41 -9.06 -4.51
N VAL A 67 35.71 -8.96 -4.25
CA VAL A 67 36.31 -7.79 -3.59
C VAL A 67 36.13 -6.54 -4.45
N LEU A 68 36.41 -6.62 -5.74
CA LEU A 68 36.28 -5.50 -6.68
C LEU A 68 34.80 -5.05 -6.80
N ARG A 69 33.87 -6.01 -6.91
CA ARG A 69 32.43 -5.72 -6.90
C ARG A 69 32.00 -5.03 -5.61
N LEU A 70 32.53 -5.43 -4.46
CA LEU A 70 32.22 -4.79 -3.18
C LEU A 70 32.68 -3.33 -3.15
N VAL A 71 33.90 -3.04 -3.62
CA VAL A 71 34.45 -1.68 -3.72
C VAL A 71 33.57 -0.80 -4.63
N PHE A 72 33.23 -1.29 -5.83
CA PHE A 72 32.34 -0.56 -6.74
C PHE A 72 30.97 -0.30 -6.13
N MET A 73 30.38 -1.30 -5.46
CA MET A 73 29.08 -1.14 -4.84
C MET A 73 29.09 -0.19 -3.64
N GLU A 74 30.16 -0.19 -2.83
CA GLU A 74 30.30 0.75 -1.71
C GLU A 74 30.35 2.20 -2.22
N GLU A 75 31.17 2.46 -3.22
CA GLU A 75 31.28 3.79 -3.84
C GLU A 75 29.97 4.18 -4.53
N LEU A 76 29.35 3.27 -5.29
CA LEU A 76 28.06 3.50 -5.95
C LEU A 76 26.99 3.90 -4.93
N MET A 77 26.84 3.14 -3.85
CA MET A 77 25.82 3.41 -2.83
C MET A 77 26.13 4.66 -2.01
N LYS A 78 27.41 5.01 -1.82
CA LYS A 78 27.82 6.28 -1.24
C LYS A 78 27.40 7.47 -2.11
N ARG A 79 27.67 7.42 -3.42
CA ARG A 79 27.25 8.47 -4.36
C ARG A 79 25.73 8.57 -4.49
N ALA A 80 25.05 7.43 -4.53
CA ALA A 80 23.59 7.38 -4.57
C ALA A 80 22.97 8.10 -3.37
N ARG A 81 23.47 7.86 -2.16
CA ARG A 81 23.02 8.54 -0.93
C ARG A 81 23.28 10.05 -0.94
N ASN A 82 24.30 10.49 -1.65
CA ASN A 82 24.63 11.91 -1.83
C ASN A 82 23.92 12.55 -3.04
N ALA A 83 22.97 11.83 -3.66
CA ALA A 83 22.25 12.25 -4.87
C ALA A 83 23.16 12.59 -6.07
N ASP A 84 24.37 12.02 -6.13
CA ASP A 84 25.29 12.22 -7.27
C ASP A 84 24.97 11.21 -8.39
N SER A 85 23.91 11.48 -9.16
CA SER A 85 23.46 10.59 -10.24
C SER A 85 24.48 10.45 -11.37
N LYS A 86 25.22 11.51 -11.68
CA LYS A 86 26.31 11.48 -12.67
C LYS A 86 27.43 10.56 -12.21
N GLY A 87 27.85 10.69 -10.95
CA GLY A 87 28.86 9.82 -10.37
C GLY A 87 28.41 8.38 -10.26
N VAL A 88 27.15 8.10 -9.90
CA VAL A 88 26.62 6.74 -9.94
C VAL A 88 26.70 6.16 -11.36
N SER A 89 26.31 6.92 -12.37
CA SER A 89 26.44 6.48 -13.77
C SER A 89 27.90 6.20 -14.14
N GLN A 90 28.85 7.03 -13.70
CA GLN A 90 30.27 6.81 -13.94
C GLN A 90 30.75 5.50 -13.29
N VAL A 91 30.38 5.25 -12.04
CA VAL A 91 30.74 4.00 -11.33
C VAL A 91 30.19 2.77 -12.05
N ILE A 92 28.97 2.85 -12.60
CA ILE A 92 28.39 1.78 -13.43
C ILE A 92 29.21 1.57 -14.72
N TYR A 93 29.64 2.64 -15.39
CA TYR A 93 30.51 2.51 -16.58
C TYR A 93 31.88 1.91 -16.24
N ASP A 94 32.50 2.35 -15.15
CA ASP A 94 33.79 1.83 -14.70
C ASP A 94 33.69 0.35 -14.31
N MET A 95 32.57 -0.05 -13.69
CA MET A 95 32.26 -1.45 -13.39
C MET A 95 32.21 -2.30 -14.66
N ILE A 96 31.51 -1.82 -15.70
CA ILE A 96 31.44 -2.51 -17.01
C ILE A 96 32.82 -2.56 -17.67
N ALA A 97 33.58 -1.47 -17.64
CA ALA A 97 34.93 -1.40 -18.20
C ALA A 97 35.92 -2.35 -17.50
N ALA A 98 35.70 -2.60 -16.20
CA ALA A 98 36.44 -3.58 -15.42
C ALA A 98 35.98 -5.04 -15.65
N GLY A 99 35.04 -5.28 -16.58
CA GLY A 99 34.53 -6.62 -16.91
C GLY A 99 33.47 -7.14 -15.94
N LEU A 100 32.92 -6.30 -15.06
CA LEU A 100 31.86 -6.67 -14.13
C LEU A 100 30.49 -6.26 -14.69
N SER A 101 29.50 -7.15 -14.59
CA SER A 101 28.11 -6.83 -14.93
C SER A 101 27.41 -6.11 -13.78
N PRO A 102 26.84 -4.89 -13.98
CA PRO A 102 25.97 -4.25 -13.00
C PRO A 102 24.76 -5.14 -12.69
N GLY A 103 24.35 -5.17 -11.43
CA GLY A 103 23.18 -5.93 -10.99
C GLY A 103 22.01 -5.03 -10.62
N PRO A 104 20.86 -5.62 -10.22
CA PRO A 104 19.69 -4.85 -9.81
C PRO A 104 19.97 -3.86 -8.67
N ARG A 105 20.91 -4.18 -7.78
CA ARG A 105 21.30 -3.26 -6.68
C ARG A 105 22.04 -2.01 -7.19
N SER A 106 22.82 -2.15 -8.26
CA SER A 106 23.51 -1.01 -8.90
C SER A 106 22.50 -0.05 -9.51
N PHE A 107 21.51 -0.58 -10.22
CA PHE A 107 20.42 0.20 -10.82
C PHE A 107 19.47 0.78 -9.78
N HIS A 108 19.18 0.06 -8.68
CA HIS A 108 18.46 0.62 -7.55
C HIS A 108 19.15 1.87 -6.99
N GLY A 109 20.47 1.82 -6.77
CA GLY A 109 21.24 2.99 -6.36
C GLY A 109 21.15 4.14 -7.36
N PHE A 110 21.15 3.83 -8.67
CA PHE A 110 21.00 4.82 -9.71
C PHE A 110 19.61 5.49 -9.70
N VAL A 111 18.54 4.71 -9.59
CA VAL A 111 17.17 5.22 -9.42
C VAL A 111 17.08 6.09 -8.16
N VAL A 112 17.57 5.61 -7.03
CA VAL A 112 17.54 6.36 -5.76
C VAL A 112 18.27 7.70 -5.88
N SER A 113 19.41 7.75 -6.57
CA SER A 113 20.14 9.02 -6.78
C SER A 113 19.30 10.07 -7.52
N HIS A 114 18.50 9.66 -8.51
CA HIS A 114 17.58 10.57 -9.22
C HIS A 114 16.34 10.88 -8.39
N VAL A 115 15.80 9.92 -7.63
CA VAL A 115 14.67 10.13 -6.71
C VAL A 115 15.01 11.19 -5.66
N LEU A 116 16.21 11.15 -5.08
CA LEU A 116 16.68 12.15 -4.12
C LEU A 116 16.84 13.55 -4.75
N ASN A 117 17.21 13.61 -6.03
CA ASN A 117 17.21 14.85 -6.80
C ASN A 117 15.81 15.30 -7.25
N ARG A 118 14.76 14.52 -6.96
CA ARG A 118 13.41 14.70 -7.52
C ARG A 118 13.41 14.77 -9.04
N ASP A 119 14.28 14.01 -9.70
CA ASP A 119 14.39 13.94 -11.16
C ASP A 119 13.59 12.74 -11.70
N ASN A 120 12.42 13.04 -12.25
CA ASN A 120 11.49 12.02 -12.75
C ASN A 120 12.03 11.32 -14.00
N ASP A 121 12.57 12.11 -14.93
CA ASP A 121 13.01 11.61 -16.23
C ASP A 121 14.27 10.76 -16.05
N GLY A 122 15.21 11.22 -15.22
CA GLY A 122 16.39 10.45 -14.86
C GLY A 122 16.06 9.14 -14.12
N ALA A 123 15.12 9.17 -13.17
CA ALA A 123 14.70 7.96 -12.45
C ALA A 123 14.03 6.93 -13.39
N MET A 124 13.18 7.39 -14.31
CA MET A 124 12.57 6.53 -15.32
C MET A 124 13.58 6.03 -16.35
N HIS A 125 14.54 6.85 -16.74
CA HIS A 125 15.62 6.44 -17.63
C HIS A 125 16.46 5.33 -16.99
N ALA A 126 16.82 5.45 -15.71
CA ALA A 126 17.53 4.43 -14.96
C ALA A 126 16.77 3.09 -14.91
N LEU A 127 15.45 3.12 -14.62
CA LEU A 127 14.60 1.92 -14.66
C LEU A 127 14.55 1.29 -16.07
N ARG A 128 14.38 2.11 -17.12
CA ARG A 128 14.35 1.62 -18.50
C ARG A 128 15.67 0.97 -18.90
N ARG A 129 16.79 1.55 -18.47
CA ARG A 129 18.12 0.97 -18.70
C ARG A 129 18.25 -0.40 -18.02
N GLU A 130 17.86 -0.51 -16.74
CA GLU A 130 17.86 -1.79 -16.02
C GLU A 130 17.05 -2.88 -16.76
N LEU A 131 15.83 -2.53 -17.21
CA LEU A 131 14.98 -3.45 -17.97
C LEU A 131 15.58 -3.81 -19.35
N SER A 132 16.25 -2.86 -20.03
CA SER A 132 16.87 -3.12 -21.34
C SER A 132 18.06 -4.07 -21.26
N GLU A 133 18.72 -4.14 -20.10
CA GLU A 133 19.78 -5.11 -19.82
C GLU A 133 19.22 -6.50 -19.45
N GLY A 134 17.89 -6.67 -19.49
CA GLY A 134 17.21 -7.92 -19.15
C GLY A 134 17.17 -8.19 -17.64
N LEU A 135 17.50 -7.20 -16.81
CA LEU A 135 17.47 -7.33 -15.37
C LEU A 135 16.05 -7.15 -14.85
N ARG A 136 15.77 -7.82 -13.72
CA ARG A 136 14.51 -7.68 -13.00
C ARG A 136 14.70 -6.64 -11.87
N PRO A 137 14.03 -5.48 -11.94
CA PRO A 137 14.15 -4.46 -10.90
C PRO A 137 13.73 -4.98 -9.53
N LEU A 138 14.41 -4.49 -8.50
CA LEU A 138 14.07 -4.80 -7.12
C LEU A 138 12.70 -4.23 -6.73
N HIS A 139 12.01 -4.88 -5.78
CA HIS A 139 10.76 -4.35 -5.24
C HIS A 139 10.94 -2.93 -4.67
N GLU A 140 12.08 -2.69 -3.99
CA GLU A 140 12.45 -1.39 -3.43
C GLU A 140 12.69 -0.33 -4.51
N THR A 141 13.11 -0.71 -5.72
CA THR A 141 13.25 0.22 -6.85
C THR A 141 11.88 0.76 -7.27
N PHE A 142 10.87 -0.11 -7.36
CA PHE A 142 9.52 0.33 -7.66
C PHE A 142 8.92 1.18 -6.54
N LEU A 143 9.12 0.80 -5.27
CA LEU A 143 8.69 1.62 -4.14
C LEU A 143 9.31 3.02 -4.17
N ALA A 144 10.59 3.15 -4.51
CA ALA A 144 11.26 4.45 -4.63
C ALA A 144 10.62 5.33 -5.73
N LEU A 145 10.27 4.75 -6.86
CA LEU A 145 9.60 5.45 -7.97
C LEU A 145 8.16 5.83 -7.61
N VAL A 146 7.41 4.93 -6.98
CA VAL A 146 6.06 5.20 -6.52
C VAL A 146 6.05 6.36 -5.52
N ARG A 147 6.99 6.37 -4.55
CA ARG A 147 7.15 7.50 -3.62
C ARG A 147 7.47 8.79 -4.35
N LEU A 148 8.39 8.77 -5.33
CA LEU A 148 8.73 9.95 -6.12
C LEU A 148 7.50 10.55 -6.83
N PHE A 149 6.69 9.69 -7.47
CA PHE A 149 5.52 10.14 -8.21
C PHE A 149 4.38 10.56 -7.29
N GLY A 150 4.12 9.83 -6.21
CA GLY A 150 3.14 10.21 -5.19
C GLY A 150 3.47 11.54 -4.55
N ALA A 151 4.74 11.76 -4.18
CA ALA A 151 5.24 13.00 -3.60
C ALA A 151 5.16 14.24 -4.54
N LYS A 152 4.83 14.02 -5.82
CA LYS A 152 4.64 15.05 -6.84
C LYS A 152 3.20 15.15 -7.35
N GLY A 153 2.28 14.37 -6.81
CA GLY A 153 0.90 14.31 -7.31
C GLY A 153 0.76 13.66 -8.68
N LEU A 154 1.78 12.93 -9.16
CA LEU A 154 1.76 12.30 -10.47
C LEU A 154 1.13 10.91 -10.40
N ALA A 155 -0.14 10.84 -9.99
CA ALA A 155 -0.86 9.58 -9.75
C ALA A 155 -0.88 8.66 -10.98
N THR A 156 -1.02 9.22 -12.18
CA THR A 156 -0.96 8.47 -13.45
C THR A 156 0.37 7.75 -13.63
N ARG A 157 1.50 8.41 -13.33
CA ARG A 157 2.83 7.80 -13.34
C ARG A 157 2.98 6.74 -12.25
N GLY A 158 2.44 6.99 -11.05
CA GLY A 158 2.39 5.99 -9.99
C GLY A 158 1.67 4.70 -10.45
N LEU A 159 0.51 4.84 -11.10
CA LEU A 159 -0.25 3.72 -11.67
C LEU A 159 0.50 3.00 -12.80
N GLU A 160 1.24 3.73 -13.65
CA GLU A 160 2.12 3.11 -14.67
C GLU A 160 3.18 2.20 -14.02
N ILE A 161 3.74 2.61 -12.88
CA ILE A 161 4.69 1.79 -12.12
C ILE A 161 4.02 0.54 -11.55
N LEU A 162 2.82 0.66 -10.96
CA LEU A 162 2.07 -0.50 -10.46
C LEU A 162 1.76 -1.49 -11.60
N ALA A 163 1.31 -1.01 -12.76
CA ALA A 163 1.06 -1.85 -13.93
C ALA A 163 2.34 -2.56 -14.42
N ALA A 164 3.49 -1.89 -14.37
CA ALA A 164 4.78 -2.50 -14.69
C ALA A 164 5.16 -3.61 -13.70
N MET A 165 4.90 -3.40 -12.40
CA MET A 165 5.09 -4.42 -11.37
C MET A 165 4.21 -5.65 -11.59
N GLU A 166 2.93 -5.47 -11.91
CA GLU A 166 2.01 -6.58 -12.23
C GLU A 166 2.45 -7.37 -13.45
N LYS A 167 2.90 -6.68 -14.51
CA LYS A 167 3.43 -7.32 -15.72
C LYS A 167 4.65 -8.19 -15.41
N LEU A 168 5.47 -7.76 -14.45
CA LEU A 168 6.63 -8.49 -13.93
C LEU A 168 6.28 -9.46 -12.79
N LYS A 169 5.00 -9.71 -12.54
CA LYS A 169 4.48 -10.66 -11.54
C LYS A 169 4.94 -10.36 -10.11
N TYR A 170 5.03 -9.08 -9.75
CA TYR A 170 5.17 -8.65 -8.37
C TYR A 170 3.80 -8.49 -7.69
N ASP A 171 3.76 -8.68 -6.37
CA ASP A 171 2.64 -8.21 -5.56
C ASP A 171 2.71 -6.67 -5.49
N ILE A 172 1.63 -6.00 -5.89
CA ILE A 172 1.56 -4.54 -5.92
C ILE A 172 0.98 -3.94 -4.65
N ARG A 173 0.47 -4.74 -3.71
CA ARG A 173 -0.28 -4.22 -2.55
C ARG A 173 0.52 -3.18 -1.77
N GLN A 174 1.77 -3.49 -1.42
CA GLN A 174 2.61 -2.54 -0.68
C GLN A 174 2.86 -1.25 -1.46
N ALA A 175 3.12 -1.35 -2.77
CA ALA A 175 3.37 -0.18 -3.61
C ALA A 175 2.11 0.66 -3.81
N TRP A 176 0.94 0.04 -3.96
CA TRP A 176 -0.34 0.73 -4.04
C TRP A 176 -0.63 1.51 -2.76
N LEU A 177 -0.46 0.91 -1.58
CA LEU A 177 -0.64 1.61 -0.30
C LEU A 177 0.30 2.80 -0.16
N VAL A 178 1.57 2.62 -0.53
CA VAL A 178 2.55 3.71 -0.52
C VAL A 178 2.16 4.84 -1.48
N LEU A 179 1.60 4.52 -2.66
CA LEU A 179 1.13 5.54 -3.59
C LEU A 179 -0.01 6.37 -2.99
N VAL A 180 -1.02 5.71 -2.43
CA VAL A 180 -2.17 6.36 -1.79
C VAL A 180 -1.68 7.26 -0.66
N GLU A 181 -0.86 6.72 0.24
CA GLU A 181 -0.34 7.44 1.41
C GLU A 181 0.49 8.68 1.02
N GLU A 182 1.34 8.58 0.00
CA GLU A 182 2.15 9.71 -0.48
C GLU A 182 1.31 10.78 -1.19
N LEU A 183 0.28 10.39 -1.94
CA LEU A 183 -0.65 11.33 -2.57
C LEU A 183 -1.41 12.13 -1.51
N VAL A 184 -1.91 11.46 -0.46
CA VAL A 184 -2.56 12.12 0.67
C VAL A 184 -1.61 13.11 1.35
N ARG A 185 -0.41 12.67 1.72
CA ARG A 185 0.61 13.54 2.36
C ARG A 185 1.00 14.75 1.52
N SER A 186 0.90 14.62 0.20
CA SER A 186 1.25 15.66 -0.75
C SER A 186 0.05 16.53 -1.16
N ASN A 187 -1.06 16.44 -0.43
CA ASN A 187 -2.28 17.21 -0.63
C ASN A 187 -2.96 16.95 -2.00
N HIS A 188 -2.85 15.71 -2.49
CA HIS A 188 -3.51 15.22 -3.71
C HIS A 188 -4.60 14.19 -3.35
N LEU A 189 -5.51 14.58 -2.44
CA LEU A 189 -6.53 13.68 -1.88
C LEU A 189 -7.47 13.10 -2.94
N GLU A 190 -7.93 13.91 -3.90
CA GLU A 190 -8.82 13.44 -4.97
C GLU A 190 -8.18 12.32 -5.81
N ASP A 191 -6.89 12.47 -6.12
CA ASP A 191 -6.14 11.43 -6.82
C ASP A 191 -5.87 10.21 -5.94
N ALA A 192 -5.62 10.41 -4.64
CA ALA A 192 -5.47 9.32 -3.69
C ALA A 192 -6.75 8.46 -3.62
N ASN A 193 -7.93 9.10 -3.55
CA ASN A 193 -9.23 8.43 -3.56
C ASN A 193 -9.45 7.63 -4.84
N LYS A 194 -9.15 8.20 -6.01
CA LYS A 194 -9.23 7.47 -7.30
C LYS A 194 -8.31 6.25 -7.34
N VAL A 195 -7.06 6.40 -6.87
CA VAL A 195 -6.09 5.29 -6.82
C VAL A 195 -6.53 4.22 -5.83
N PHE A 196 -7.05 4.62 -4.67
CA PHE A 196 -7.56 3.73 -3.65
C PHE A 196 -8.75 2.91 -4.16
N LEU A 197 -9.83 3.57 -4.60
CA LEU A 197 -11.04 2.90 -5.05
C LEU A 197 -10.78 1.96 -6.23
N LYS A 198 -9.97 2.39 -7.21
CA LYS A 198 -9.58 1.52 -8.34
C LYS A 198 -8.82 0.27 -7.88
N GLY A 199 -7.95 0.41 -6.87
CA GLY A 199 -7.21 -0.71 -6.30
C GLY A 199 -8.14 -1.68 -5.55
N ALA A 200 -9.05 -1.13 -4.76
CA ALA A 200 -10.06 -1.89 -4.01
C ALA A 200 -11.02 -2.66 -4.93
N GLU A 201 -11.54 -2.02 -5.99
CA GLU A 201 -12.33 -2.67 -7.05
C GLU A 201 -11.56 -3.81 -7.74
N GLY A 202 -10.23 -3.68 -7.85
CA GLY A 202 -9.33 -4.71 -8.35
C GLY A 202 -9.03 -5.85 -7.36
N GLY A 203 -9.61 -5.81 -6.15
CA GLY A 203 -9.44 -6.82 -5.11
C GLY A 203 -8.24 -6.60 -4.19
N LEU A 204 -7.58 -5.44 -4.25
CA LEU A 204 -6.57 -5.07 -3.26
C LEU A 204 -7.26 -4.70 -1.95
N ARG A 205 -6.69 -5.14 -0.82
CA ARG A 205 -7.17 -4.78 0.52
C ARG A 205 -6.20 -3.84 1.18
N ALA A 206 -6.72 -2.74 1.70
CA ALA A 206 -5.92 -1.77 2.43
C ALA A 206 -5.70 -2.17 3.89
N THR A 207 -4.84 -1.41 4.56
CA THR A 207 -4.69 -1.49 6.02
C THR A 207 -5.59 -0.45 6.68
N ASP A 208 -5.79 -0.62 7.97
CA ASP A 208 -6.68 0.20 8.79
C ASP A 208 -6.25 1.65 8.79
N GLU A 209 -4.94 1.86 8.85
CA GLU A 209 -4.35 3.19 8.82
C GLU A 209 -4.65 3.93 7.51
N ILE A 210 -4.85 3.22 6.39
CA ILE A 210 -5.20 3.85 5.11
C ILE A 210 -6.69 4.18 5.05
N TYR A 211 -7.57 3.32 5.58
CA TYR A 211 -8.99 3.64 5.71
C TYR A 211 -9.20 4.87 6.58
N ASP A 212 -8.65 4.82 7.81
CA ASP A 212 -8.75 5.91 8.78
C ASP A 212 -8.19 7.21 8.18
N LEU A 213 -7.02 7.15 7.52
CA LEU A 213 -6.40 8.30 6.88
C LEU A 213 -7.32 8.94 5.83
N LEU A 214 -7.86 8.15 4.89
CA LEU A 214 -8.68 8.70 3.81
C LEU A 214 -9.99 9.28 4.35
N ILE A 215 -10.68 8.54 5.22
CA ILE A 215 -11.94 8.99 5.83
C ILE A 215 -11.72 10.28 6.63
N GLU A 216 -10.63 10.36 7.42
CA GLU A 216 -10.28 11.57 8.15
C GLU A 216 -9.99 12.75 7.22
N GLN A 217 -9.22 12.55 6.15
CA GLN A 217 -8.91 13.63 5.22
C GLN A 217 -10.14 14.09 4.43
N ASP A 218 -10.99 13.18 3.99
CA ASP A 218 -12.24 13.49 3.30
C ASP A 218 -13.21 14.26 4.21
N CYS A 219 -13.40 13.80 5.45
CA CYS A 219 -14.23 14.50 6.43
C CYS A 219 -13.64 15.90 6.75
N LYS A 220 -12.30 16.09 6.75
CA LYS A 220 -11.65 17.41 6.91
C LYS A 220 -11.90 18.38 5.75
N VAL A 221 -11.94 17.90 4.51
CA VAL A 221 -12.22 18.76 3.33
C VAL A 221 -13.71 18.90 3.05
N GLY A 222 -14.57 18.23 3.82
CA GLY A 222 -16.03 18.24 3.69
C GLY A 222 -16.57 17.29 2.63
N ASP A 223 -15.75 16.40 2.06
CA ASP A 223 -16.20 15.36 1.14
C ASP A 223 -16.72 14.14 1.91
N HIS A 224 -17.76 14.37 2.71
CA HIS A 224 -18.36 13.34 3.55
C HIS A 224 -18.96 12.19 2.71
N SER A 225 -19.32 12.44 1.44
CA SER A 225 -19.81 11.41 0.51
C SER A 225 -18.71 10.40 0.17
N ASN A 226 -17.49 10.87 -0.14
CA ASN A 226 -16.38 9.96 -0.40
C ASN A 226 -15.92 9.24 0.88
N ALA A 227 -15.88 9.95 2.02
CA ALA A 227 -15.58 9.34 3.32
C ALA A 227 -16.50 8.15 3.62
N LEU A 228 -17.80 8.30 3.34
CA LEU A 228 -18.77 7.22 3.49
C LEU A 228 -18.54 6.06 2.50
N THR A 229 -18.18 6.38 1.26
CA THR A 229 -17.84 5.35 0.25
C THR A 229 -16.67 4.48 0.72
N ILE A 230 -15.64 5.11 1.30
CA ILE A 230 -14.48 4.39 1.84
C ILE A 230 -14.85 3.59 3.09
N ALA A 231 -15.71 4.13 3.96
CA ALA A 231 -16.21 3.40 5.14
C ALA A 231 -17.00 2.13 4.74
N TYR A 232 -17.82 2.19 3.68
CA TYR A 232 -18.50 0.99 3.18
C TYR A 232 -17.55 -0.03 2.56
N GLU A 233 -16.50 0.41 1.86
CA GLU A 233 -15.47 -0.51 1.38
C GLU A 233 -14.78 -1.20 2.56
N MET A 234 -14.42 -0.45 3.60
CA MET A 234 -13.83 -0.97 4.82
C MET A 234 -14.69 -2.09 5.44
N GLU A 235 -16.00 -1.86 5.56
CA GLU A 235 -16.95 -2.87 6.04
C GLU A 235 -17.00 -4.10 5.14
N ALA A 236 -17.06 -3.91 3.82
CA ALA A 236 -17.02 -4.99 2.84
C ALA A 236 -15.71 -5.79 2.90
N ALA A 237 -14.61 -5.17 3.29
CA ALA A 237 -13.33 -5.82 3.56
C ALA A 237 -13.33 -6.64 4.87
N GLY A 238 -14.40 -6.55 5.66
CA GLY A 238 -14.62 -7.29 6.91
C GLY A 238 -14.12 -6.55 8.15
N ARG A 239 -14.00 -5.23 8.08
CA ARG A 239 -13.54 -4.38 9.17
C ARG A 239 -14.72 -3.68 9.82
N MET A 240 -14.78 -3.71 11.15
CA MET A 240 -15.88 -3.10 11.89
C MET A 240 -15.75 -1.58 11.92
N ALA A 241 -16.88 -0.90 11.76
CA ALA A 241 -17.00 0.53 11.97
C ALA A 241 -16.68 0.90 13.43
N SER A 242 -16.30 2.16 13.65
CA SER A 242 -16.03 2.76 14.97
C SER A 242 -16.93 3.99 15.15
N THR A 243 -16.96 4.58 16.35
CA THR A 243 -17.69 5.84 16.62
C THR A 243 -17.40 6.90 15.56
N PHE A 244 -16.14 7.02 15.14
CA PHE A 244 -15.71 7.96 14.09
C PHE A 244 -16.42 7.71 12.75
N HIS A 245 -16.52 6.45 12.34
CA HIS A 245 -17.18 6.06 11.09
C HIS A 245 -18.69 6.38 11.11
N PHE A 246 -19.35 6.11 12.25
CA PHE A 246 -20.75 6.51 12.46
C PHE A 246 -20.92 8.03 12.42
N ASN A 247 -20.01 8.79 13.02
CA ASN A 247 -20.05 10.25 12.99
C ASN A 247 -19.91 10.80 11.57
N CYS A 248 -19.03 10.24 10.73
CA CYS A 248 -18.95 10.65 9.32
C CYS A 248 -20.27 10.33 8.58
N LEU A 249 -20.91 9.18 8.80
CA LEU A 249 -22.24 8.87 8.22
C LEU A 249 -23.34 9.86 8.70
N LEU A 250 -23.41 10.12 10.00
CA LEU A 250 -24.36 11.06 10.60
C LEU A 250 -24.16 12.48 10.06
N SER A 251 -22.91 12.91 9.84
CA SER A 251 -22.62 14.21 9.25
C SER A 251 -23.20 14.36 7.84
N VAL A 252 -23.11 13.32 6.98
CA VAL A 252 -23.73 13.32 5.65
C VAL A 252 -25.25 13.46 5.78
N GLN A 253 -25.87 12.65 6.62
CA GLN A 253 -27.32 12.65 6.82
C GLN A 253 -27.83 13.99 7.36
N ALA A 254 -27.06 14.61 8.26
CA ALA A 254 -27.32 15.95 8.78
C ALA A 254 -27.20 17.03 7.69
N THR A 255 -26.21 16.93 6.80
CA THR A 255 -26.08 17.85 5.65
C THR A 255 -27.21 17.71 4.64
N CYS A 256 -27.76 16.50 4.47
CA CYS A 256 -28.94 16.28 3.64
C CYS A 256 -30.26 16.70 4.32
N GLY A 257 -30.25 17.01 5.63
CA GLY A 257 -31.45 17.38 6.38
C GLY A 257 -32.47 16.25 6.49
N ILE A 258 -32.01 15.00 6.63
CA ILE A 258 -32.87 13.81 6.70
C ILE A 258 -32.82 13.21 8.12
N PRO A 259 -33.57 13.79 9.09
CA PRO A 259 -33.44 13.44 10.49
C PRO A 259 -33.86 12.01 10.81
N GLU A 260 -34.82 11.43 10.08
CA GLU A 260 -35.28 10.06 10.32
C GLU A 260 -34.16 9.04 10.07
N ILE A 261 -33.37 9.25 9.02
CA ILE A 261 -32.23 8.37 8.70
C ILE A 261 -31.08 8.60 9.69
N ALA A 262 -30.85 9.85 10.08
CA ALA A 262 -29.85 10.20 11.11
C ALA A 262 -30.18 9.53 12.45
N PHE A 263 -31.44 9.60 12.89
CA PHE A 263 -31.87 9.00 14.14
C PHE A 263 -31.82 7.47 14.09
N ALA A 264 -32.23 6.84 12.99
CA ALA A 264 -32.09 5.39 12.82
C ALA A 264 -30.62 4.94 12.86
N THR A 265 -29.70 5.75 12.32
CA THR A 265 -28.26 5.49 12.39
C THR A 265 -27.74 5.61 13.82
N PHE A 266 -28.21 6.61 14.56
CA PHE A 266 -27.92 6.79 15.99
C PHE A 266 -28.43 5.62 16.84
N GLU A 267 -29.67 5.17 16.63
CA GLU A 267 -30.22 4.01 17.34
C GLU A 267 -29.47 2.72 17.00
N ASN A 268 -29.09 2.51 15.74
CA ASN A 268 -28.28 1.35 15.37
C ASN A 268 -26.88 1.41 16.00
N MET A 269 -26.32 2.60 16.15
CA MET A 269 -25.06 2.81 16.85
C MET A 269 -25.20 2.42 18.34
N GLU A 270 -26.23 2.89 19.03
CA GLU A 270 -26.41 2.66 20.47
C GLU A 270 -26.97 1.28 20.83
N TYR A 271 -27.90 0.75 20.05
CA TYR A 271 -28.67 -0.46 20.36
C TYR A 271 -28.47 -1.61 19.35
N GLY A 272 -27.66 -1.40 18.31
CA GLY A 272 -27.37 -2.42 17.31
C GLY A 272 -26.43 -3.52 17.80
N GLU A 273 -26.26 -4.56 16.97
CA GLU A 273 -25.44 -5.74 17.29
C GLU A 273 -23.98 -5.39 17.62
N ASP A 274 -23.43 -4.40 16.91
CA ASP A 274 -22.03 -3.98 17.04
C ASP A 274 -21.82 -2.89 18.10
N HIS A 275 -22.84 -2.58 18.92
CA HIS A 275 -22.91 -1.52 19.95
C HIS A 275 -21.68 -0.59 20.00
N MET A 276 -21.89 0.64 19.57
CA MET A 276 -20.89 1.69 19.56
C MET A 276 -21.37 2.85 20.43
N LYS A 277 -20.55 3.31 21.38
CA LYS A 277 -20.97 4.36 22.29
C LYS A 277 -21.08 5.71 21.57
N PRO A 278 -22.25 6.38 21.56
CA PRO A 278 -22.40 7.75 21.06
C PRO A 278 -21.50 8.73 21.81
N ASP A 279 -20.86 9.64 21.10
CA ASP A 279 -20.11 10.75 21.67
C ASP A 279 -20.81 12.10 21.43
N THR A 280 -20.21 13.18 21.92
CA THR A 280 -20.77 14.53 21.74
C THR A 280 -20.96 14.89 20.27
N GLU A 281 -20.05 14.45 19.39
CA GLU A 281 -20.15 14.72 17.96
C GLU A 281 -21.33 13.95 17.35
N THR A 282 -21.55 12.70 17.76
CA THR A 282 -22.72 11.91 17.37
C THR A 282 -24.02 12.67 17.64
N TYR A 283 -24.21 13.14 18.87
CA TYR A 283 -25.40 13.90 19.27
C TYR A 283 -25.57 15.20 18.49
N ASN A 284 -24.47 15.95 18.30
CA ASN A 284 -24.49 17.21 17.55
C ASN A 284 -24.95 17.00 16.09
N TRP A 285 -24.51 15.93 15.43
CA TRP A 285 -24.93 15.65 14.05
C TRP A 285 -26.42 15.31 13.95
N VAL A 286 -26.95 14.50 14.87
CA VAL A 286 -28.38 14.16 14.88
C VAL A 286 -29.21 15.43 15.11
N ILE A 287 -28.85 16.25 16.11
CA ILE A 287 -29.52 17.54 16.36
C ILE A 287 -29.45 18.44 15.12
N GLN A 288 -28.29 18.49 14.46
CA GLN A 288 -28.14 19.26 13.22
C GLN A 288 -29.07 18.75 12.11
N ALA A 289 -29.27 17.44 11.98
CA ALA A 289 -30.20 16.87 11.00
C ALA A 289 -31.64 17.34 11.24
N TYR A 290 -32.10 17.33 12.50
CA TYR A 290 -33.44 17.82 12.88
C TYR A 290 -33.61 19.32 12.66
N THR A 291 -32.58 20.12 12.96
CA THR A 291 -32.64 21.59 12.78
C THR A 291 -32.57 22.03 11.31
N ARG A 292 -31.96 21.23 10.43
CA ARG A 292 -31.89 21.51 8.99
C ARG A 292 -33.10 21.01 8.20
N ALA A 293 -33.89 20.11 8.78
CA ALA A 293 -35.09 19.62 8.13
C ALA A 293 -36.10 20.76 7.91
N GLU A 294 -36.71 20.84 6.72
CA GLU A 294 -37.71 21.87 6.37
C GLU A 294 -39.06 21.69 7.11
N SER A 295 -39.17 20.68 7.99
CA SER A 295 -40.37 20.37 8.74
C SER A 295 -40.53 21.28 9.96
N TYR A 296 -41.62 22.05 9.99
CA TYR A 296 -41.98 22.91 11.11
C TYR A 296 -42.63 22.10 12.24
N ASP A 297 -41.80 21.57 13.14
CA ASP A 297 -42.06 21.23 14.57
C ASP A 297 -41.22 20.02 15.00
N ARG A 298 -39.92 20.27 15.25
CA ARG A 298 -38.94 19.28 15.71
C ARG A 298 -38.26 19.69 17.02
N VAL A 299 -38.82 20.70 17.69
CA VAL A 299 -38.24 21.28 18.91
C VAL A 299 -38.22 20.26 20.04
N GLN A 300 -39.26 19.44 20.12
CA GLN A 300 -39.36 18.37 21.12
C GLN A 300 -38.29 17.29 20.89
N ASP A 301 -38.13 16.83 19.64
CA ASP A 301 -37.10 15.85 19.25
C ASP A 301 -35.68 16.35 19.63
N VAL A 302 -35.41 17.63 19.34
CA VAL A 302 -34.12 18.27 19.71
C VAL A 302 -33.96 18.36 21.23
N ALA A 303 -35.01 18.71 21.97
CA ALA A 303 -34.97 18.80 23.43
C ALA A 303 -34.71 17.44 24.08
N GLU A 304 -35.30 16.36 23.54
CA GLU A 304 -35.08 14.98 23.99
C GLU A 304 -33.64 14.53 23.75
N LEU A 305 -33.09 14.77 22.54
CA LEU A 305 -31.68 14.49 22.22
C LEU A 305 -30.71 15.24 23.13
N LEU A 306 -30.99 16.51 23.44
CA LEU A 306 -30.21 17.29 24.38
C LEU A 306 -30.29 16.73 25.81
N GLY A 307 -31.45 16.24 26.23
CA GLY A 307 -31.64 15.53 27.49
C GLY A 307 -30.76 14.29 27.59
N MET A 308 -30.84 13.41 26.57
CA MET A 308 -30.02 12.19 26.48
C MET A 308 -28.52 12.51 26.50
N MET A 309 -28.10 13.52 25.73
CA MET A 309 -26.69 13.95 25.69
C MET A 309 -26.19 14.39 27.08
N VAL A 310 -26.99 15.12 27.86
CA VAL A 310 -26.62 15.59 29.21
C VAL A 310 -26.54 14.43 30.22
N GLU A 311 -27.44 13.45 30.10
CA GLU A 311 -27.44 12.26 30.95
C GLU A 311 -26.21 11.38 30.70
N ASP A 312 -25.87 11.17 29.43
CA ASP A 312 -24.77 10.31 28.99
C ASP A 312 -23.39 10.95 29.17
N HIS A 313 -23.29 12.24 28.85
CA HIS A 313 -22.05 13.01 28.87
C HIS A 313 -22.15 14.12 29.91
N LYS A 314 -22.05 13.73 31.18
CA LYS A 314 -22.25 14.53 32.41
C LYS A 314 -21.56 15.93 32.49
N ARG A 315 -20.82 16.39 31.46
CA ARG A 315 -20.19 17.73 31.36
C ARG A 315 -19.95 18.25 29.91
N VAL A 316 -20.87 18.14 28.95
CA VAL A 316 -20.64 18.74 27.61
C VAL A 316 -21.81 19.61 27.12
N GLN A 317 -21.49 20.81 26.65
CA GLN A 317 -22.45 21.76 26.05
C GLN A 317 -22.50 21.56 24.52
N PRO A 318 -23.67 21.71 23.88
CA PRO A 318 -23.79 21.68 22.42
C PRO A 318 -23.01 22.84 21.79
N ASN A 319 -22.26 22.57 20.72
CA ASN A 319 -21.67 23.63 19.91
C ASN A 319 -22.77 24.22 19.00
N PHE A 320 -23.38 25.32 19.43
CA PHE A 320 -24.27 26.10 18.58
C PHE A 320 -23.45 26.81 17.49
N VAL A 321 -23.53 26.33 16.25
CA VAL A 321 -23.11 27.10 15.08
C VAL A 321 -24.35 27.84 14.58
N GLY A 322 -24.42 29.14 14.89
CA GLY A 322 -25.46 30.04 14.40
C GLY A 322 -25.25 30.47 12.95
#